data_AF-A0A1Z5JSX5-F1
#
_entry.id   AF-A0A1Z5JSX5-F1
#
_cell.length_a   1.000
_cell.length_b   1.000
_cell.length_c   1.000
_cell.angle_alpha   90.00
_cell.angle_beta   90.00
_cell.angle_gamma   90.00
#
_symmetry.space_group_name_H-M   'P 1'
#
loop_
_entity.id
_entity.type
_entity.pdbx_description
1 polymer ?
#
loop_
_entity_poly.entity_id
_entity_poly.type
_entity_poly.pdbx_seq_one_letter_code
_entity_poly.pdbx_strand_id
1 'polypeptide(L)'
;MTFESKEQELIENSDSSISTSSTITSSHPSALSLQALGDSDATLQSAMKQSASTDDEKMTTNKSRHVSFDSVHIHEHPVILGCNPGVRALPSGPGPALTLSWDSLRSSDYNMEEFEAQRQLTRRPKQSLRTTKSERIQFLMEEGFTSEELKMAEEAIRHIHESREASAQEKSELSALLRESKKRQEEKRQKKGNSFVRKIFGVFKAKT
;
A
#
# COMPACT_ATOMS: atom_id res chain seq x y z
N MET A 1 -39.46 -50.45 9.66
CA MET A 1 -40.03 -49.26 10.34
C MET A 1 -39.57 -48.05 9.57
N THR A 2 -40.41 -47.63 8.62
CA THR A 2 -40.19 -46.53 7.68
C THR A 2 -40.99 -45.35 8.21
N PHE A 3 -40.32 -44.26 8.56
CA PHE A 3 -40.97 -42.99 8.89
C PHE A 3 -40.66 -42.00 7.77
N GLU A 4 -41.67 -41.81 6.94
CA GLU A 4 -41.79 -40.84 5.87
C GLU A 4 -42.75 -39.75 6.38
N SER A 5 -42.28 -38.51 6.48
CA SER A 5 -43.09 -37.31 6.80
C SER A 5 -42.31 -36.11 6.26
N LYS A 6 -42.56 -35.69 5.01
CA LYS A 6 -43.56 -34.70 4.57
C LYS A 6 -43.59 -33.41 5.38
N GLU A 7 -42.94 -32.40 4.78
CA GLU A 7 -43.49 -31.08 4.45
C GLU A 7 -44.57 -30.50 5.36
N GLN A 8 -44.26 -29.33 5.93
CA GLN A 8 -45.18 -28.20 5.92
C GLN A 8 -44.38 -26.89 5.81
N GLU A 9 -44.52 -26.25 4.65
CA GLU A 9 -44.30 -24.82 4.43
C GLU A 9 -45.22 -24.00 5.34
N LEU A 10 -44.68 -22.99 6.03
CA LEU A 10 -45.37 -21.73 6.30
C LEU A 10 -44.38 -20.76 6.99
N ILE A 11 -43.80 -19.82 6.23
CA ILE A 11 -43.37 -18.55 6.81
C ILE A 11 -43.91 -17.44 5.91
N GLU A 12 -45.03 -16.89 6.36
CA GLU A 12 -45.63 -15.66 5.90
C GLU A 12 -44.69 -14.47 6.17
N ASN A 13 -44.51 -13.65 5.13
CA ASN A 13 -44.54 -12.19 5.10
C ASN A 13 -43.97 -11.42 6.31
N SER A 14 -42.86 -10.74 6.06
CA SER A 14 -42.48 -9.53 6.79
C SER A 14 -41.86 -8.54 5.81
N ASP A 15 -42.70 -7.93 4.97
CA ASP A 15 -42.37 -6.71 4.24
C ASP A 15 -42.15 -5.58 5.25
N SER A 16 -40.90 -5.45 5.71
CA SER A 16 -40.45 -4.28 6.46
C SER A 16 -40.26 -3.12 5.48
N SER A 17 -41.28 -2.27 5.41
CA SER A 17 -41.23 -0.98 4.76
C SER A 17 -40.26 -0.06 5.52
N ILE A 18 -39.00 -0.04 5.08
CA ILE A 18 -38.00 0.91 5.56
C ILE A 18 -38.32 2.28 4.96
N SER A 19 -39.14 3.04 5.68
CA SER A 19 -39.27 4.48 5.53
C SER A 19 -38.16 5.16 6.34
N THR A 20 -37.12 5.64 5.66
CA THR A 20 -36.17 6.63 6.22
C THR A 20 -35.74 7.61 5.12
N SER A 21 -36.68 8.46 4.71
CA SER A 21 -36.37 9.74 4.07
C SER A 21 -35.72 10.67 5.09
N SER A 22 -34.41 10.54 5.28
CA SER A 22 -33.58 11.55 5.96
C SER A 22 -32.74 12.23 4.90
N THR A 23 -33.24 13.36 4.42
CA THR A 23 -32.49 14.33 3.61
C THR A 23 -31.34 14.86 4.47
N ILE A 24 -30.17 14.24 4.35
CA ILE A 24 -28.93 14.80 4.89
C ILE A 24 -28.54 15.92 3.95
N THR A 25 -28.84 17.16 4.35
CA THR A 25 -28.28 18.35 3.73
C THR A 25 -26.78 18.33 3.98
N SER A 26 -26.01 17.89 2.98
CA SER A 26 -24.56 18.01 2.97
C SER A 26 -24.19 19.48 2.89
N SER A 27 -24.06 20.11 4.07
CA SER A 27 -23.33 21.35 4.24
C SER A 27 -21.86 21.04 3.96
N HIS A 28 -21.50 21.05 2.67
CA HIS A 28 -20.12 21.01 2.23
C HIS A 28 -19.39 22.20 2.86
N PRO A 29 -18.32 21.96 3.67
CA PRO A 29 -17.38 23.02 3.96
C PRO A 29 -16.76 23.47 2.64
N SER A 30 -17.02 24.73 2.33
CA SER A 30 -16.37 25.60 1.37
C SER A 30 -15.10 25.02 0.76
N ALA A 31 -15.15 24.86 -0.56
CA ALA A 31 -14.03 24.57 -1.45
C ALA A 31 -12.73 25.20 -0.93
N LEU A 32 -11.81 24.36 -0.46
CA LEU A 32 -10.41 24.73 -0.41
C LEU A 32 -9.98 24.92 -1.86
N SER A 33 -9.97 26.20 -2.24
CA SER A 33 -9.43 26.73 -3.47
C SER A 33 -8.02 26.16 -3.69
N LEU A 34 -7.92 25.16 -4.56
CA LEU A 34 -6.67 24.66 -5.13
C LEU A 34 -6.09 25.77 -6.02
N GLN A 35 -5.41 26.74 -5.41
CA GLN A 35 -4.65 27.73 -6.14
C GLN A 35 -3.36 27.07 -6.64
N ALA A 36 -3.28 26.99 -7.97
CA ALA A 36 -2.07 27.07 -8.76
C ALA A 36 -0.90 26.15 -8.33
N LEU A 37 -0.89 24.93 -8.88
CA LEU A 37 0.37 24.27 -9.22
C LEU A 37 1.05 25.14 -10.27
N GLY A 38 1.94 26.02 -9.81
CA GLY A 38 2.88 26.72 -10.67
C GLY A 38 3.81 25.71 -11.33
N ASP A 39 3.85 25.76 -12.66
CA ASP A 39 4.89 25.19 -13.50
C ASP A 39 6.26 25.69 -13.02
N SER A 40 6.86 24.94 -12.10
CA SER A 40 8.24 25.11 -11.69
C SER A 40 9.07 24.12 -12.49
N ASP A 41 9.20 24.39 -13.79
CA ASP A 41 10.23 23.82 -14.66
C ASP A 41 11.59 24.38 -14.21
N ALA A 42 12.02 23.97 -13.01
CA ALA A 42 13.31 24.31 -12.44
C ALA A 42 14.29 23.20 -12.82
N THR A 43 14.80 23.34 -14.04
CA THR A 43 16.20 23.09 -14.44
C THR A 43 17.08 22.48 -13.33
N LEU A 44 17.09 21.14 -13.24
CA LEU A 44 18.14 20.38 -12.53
C LEU A 44 19.43 20.37 -13.36
N GLN A 45 19.96 21.55 -13.68
CA GLN A 45 21.31 21.69 -14.23
C GLN A 45 22.19 22.45 -13.27
N SER A 46 23.34 21.84 -13.00
CA SER A 46 24.59 22.49 -12.61
C SER A 46 24.68 23.03 -11.18
N ALA A 47 25.21 22.17 -10.31
CA ALA A 47 26.04 22.62 -9.17
C ALA A 47 27.25 21.70 -8.99
N MET A 48 27.91 21.31 -10.08
CA MET A 48 29.33 20.91 -10.04
C MET A 48 30.19 22.16 -10.17
N LYS A 49 30.19 23.00 -9.12
CA LYS A 49 31.14 24.11 -9.02
C LYS A 49 32.38 23.57 -8.32
N GLN A 50 33.38 23.24 -9.14
CA GLN A 50 34.73 22.89 -8.72
C GLN A 50 35.32 24.07 -7.94
N SER A 51 35.42 23.94 -6.62
CA SER A 51 36.28 24.79 -5.79
C SER A 51 37.63 24.11 -5.67
N ALA A 52 38.60 24.58 -6.45
CA ALA A 52 40.01 24.34 -6.21
C ALA A 52 40.41 25.15 -4.97
N SER A 53 40.66 24.47 -3.85
CA SER A 53 41.23 25.07 -2.65
C SER A 53 42.38 24.18 -2.16
N THR A 54 43.59 24.71 -2.34
CA THR A 54 44.77 24.61 -1.48
C THR A 54 44.74 23.55 -0.37
N ASP A 55 45.69 22.63 -0.46
CA ASP A 55 46.11 21.69 0.58
C ASP A 55 46.47 22.43 1.86
N ASP A 56 45.51 22.50 2.78
CA ASP A 56 45.72 22.88 4.17
C ASP A 56 45.26 21.68 4.99
N GLU A 57 46.19 21.03 5.71
CA GLU A 57 45.96 19.83 6.53
C GLU A 57 45.03 20.16 7.71
N LYS A 58 43.74 20.33 7.41
CA LYS A 58 42.71 20.48 8.43
C LYS A 58 42.35 19.10 8.94
N MET A 59 42.94 18.72 10.08
CA MET A 59 42.50 17.55 10.85
C MET A 59 40.99 17.63 11.07
N THR A 60 40.23 16.91 10.23
CA THR A 60 38.79 16.74 10.41
C THR A 60 38.60 15.82 11.59
N THR A 61 38.55 16.40 12.80
CA THR A 61 38.04 15.68 13.96
C THR A 61 36.58 15.36 13.63
N ASN A 62 36.36 14.10 13.24
CA ASN A 62 35.05 13.54 12.98
C ASN A 62 34.26 13.63 14.28
N LYS A 63 33.59 14.77 14.50
CA LYS A 63 32.65 14.94 15.61
C LYS A 63 31.51 13.97 15.33
N SER A 64 31.51 12.84 16.04
CA SER A 64 30.42 11.89 15.97
C SER A 64 29.14 12.61 16.40
N ARG A 65 28.18 12.66 15.48
CA ARG A 65 26.86 13.21 15.78
C ARG A 65 26.13 12.15 16.60
N HIS A 66 25.92 12.45 17.87
CA HIS A 66 25.12 11.61 18.76
C HIS A 66 23.73 12.21 18.93
N VAL A 67 22.73 11.33 18.96
CA VAL A 67 21.35 11.65 19.30
C VAL A 67 21.02 10.80 20.52
N SER A 68 20.50 11.44 21.56
CA SER A 68 20.00 10.80 22.78
C SER A 68 18.53 11.16 22.96
N PHE A 69 17.81 10.28 23.65
CA PHE A 69 16.41 10.46 24.00
C PHE A 69 16.31 10.50 25.53
N ASP A 70 15.43 11.32 26.06
CA ASP A 70 15.26 11.53 27.51
C ASP A 70 14.14 10.66 28.08
N SER A 71 12.98 10.67 27.41
CA SER A 71 11.78 9.94 27.84
C SER A 71 11.19 9.09 26.71
N VAL A 72 10.43 8.07 27.12
CA VAL A 72 9.62 7.21 26.26
C VAL A 72 8.17 7.30 26.70
N HIS A 73 7.30 7.71 25.77
CA HIS A 73 5.86 7.73 25.96
C HIS A 73 5.25 6.47 25.32
N ILE A 74 4.56 5.66 26.11
CA ILE A 74 3.92 4.41 25.66
C ILE A 74 2.41 4.61 25.68
N HIS A 75 1.77 4.39 24.53
CA HIS A 75 0.31 4.41 24.40
C HIS A 75 -0.20 2.99 24.12
N GLU A 76 -1.15 2.54 24.93
CA GLU A 76 -1.85 1.28 24.75
C GLU A 76 -3.15 1.53 24.00
N HIS A 77 -3.35 0.79 22.91
CA HIS A 77 -4.51 0.91 22.03
C HIS A 77 -5.24 -0.42 21.95
N PRO A 78 -6.59 -0.42 21.86
CA PRO A 78 -7.35 -1.62 21.58
C PRO A 78 -6.96 -2.20 20.22
N VAL A 79 -6.96 -3.53 20.14
CA VAL A 79 -6.84 -4.24 18.86
C VAL A 79 -8.22 -4.33 18.24
N ILE A 80 -8.35 -3.89 17.00
CA ILE A 80 -9.62 -3.91 16.25
C ILE A 80 -9.44 -4.58 14.89
N LEU A 81 -10.56 -4.91 14.25
CA LEU A 81 -10.58 -5.39 12.87
C LEU A 81 -10.02 -4.33 11.91
N GLY A 82 -9.01 -4.71 11.14
CA GLY A 82 -8.40 -3.87 10.12
C GLY A 82 -8.76 -4.29 8.70
N CYS A 83 -8.49 -3.39 7.76
CA CYS A 83 -8.66 -3.61 6.31
C CYS A 83 -7.31 -3.62 5.56
N ASN A 84 -6.22 -4.02 6.21
CA ASN A 84 -4.88 -3.94 5.61
C ASN A 84 -4.65 -5.06 4.57
N PRO A 85 -4.53 -4.74 3.26
CA PRO A 85 -4.28 -5.75 2.24
C PRO A 85 -2.84 -6.29 2.26
N GLY A 86 -1.94 -5.74 3.07
CA GLY A 86 -0.59 -6.26 3.28
C GLY A 86 -0.56 -7.60 4.02
N VAL A 87 -1.70 -8.07 4.55
CA VAL A 87 -1.81 -9.42 5.11
C VAL A 87 -1.59 -10.43 3.98
N ARG A 88 -0.54 -11.23 4.15
CA ARG A 88 -0.17 -12.27 3.17
C ARG A 88 -1.31 -13.25 2.98
N ALA A 89 -1.77 -13.39 1.73
CA ALA A 89 -2.62 -14.48 1.33
C ALA A 89 -1.85 -15.80 1.48
N LEU A 90 -2.34 -16.67 2.35
CA LEU A 90 -1.86 -18.05 2.48
C LEU A 90 -2.72 -18.96 1.59
N PRO A 91 -2.31 -20.23 1.37
CA PRO A 91 -3.14 -21.19 0.64
C PRO A 91 -4.55 -21.35 1.22
N SER A 92 -4.71 -21.12 2.52
CA SER A 92 -5.99 -21.09 3.24
C SER A 92 -6.73 -19.75 3.16
N GLY A 93 -6.33 -18.87 2.24
CA GLY A 93 -6.85 -17.51 2.09
C GLY A 93 -6.18 -16.47 3.01
N PRO A 94 -6.48 -15.18 2.83
CA PRO A 94 -6.13 -14.16 3.81
C PRO A 94 -6.88 -14.43 5.13
N GLY A 95 -6.26 -14.07 6.25
CA GLY A 95 -6.95 -14.01 7.55
C GLY A 95 -7.40 -12.59 7.85
N PRO A 96 -8.19 -12.36 8.92
CA PRO A 96 -8.53 -11.00 9.33
C PRO A 96 -7.24 -10.22 9.62
N ALA A 97 -7.23 -8.95 9.25
CA ALA A 97 -6.13 -8.06 9.61
C ALA A 97 -6.38 -7.50 11.01
N LEU A 98 -5.32 -7.42 11.81
CA LEU A 98 -5.34 -6.65 13.05
C LEU A 98 -4.96 -5.21 12.75
N THR A 99 -5.61 -4.27 13.40
CA THR A 99 -5.17 -2.88 13.48
C THR A 99 -5.35 -2.36 14.90
N LEU A 100 -4.81 -1.18 15.17
CA LEU A 100 -4.97 -0.50 16.46
C LEU A 100 -6.03 0.58 16.31
N SER A 101 -6.89 0.74 17.31
CA SER A 101 -7.78 1.91 17.35
C SER A 101 -6.96 3.20 17.50
N TRP A 102 -7.50 4.30 17.00
CA TRP A 102 -6.91 5.63 17.18
C TRP A 102 -7.01 6.10 18.64
N ASP A 103 -8.03 5.62 19.36
CA ASP A 103 -8.25 5.96 20.76
C ASP A 103 -7.31 5.16 21.66
N SER A 104 -6.53 5.87 22.48
CA SER A 104 -5.66 5.25 23.49
C SER A 104 -6.48 4.84 24.71
N LEU A 105 -6.31 3.61 25.18
CA LEU A 105 -6.86 3.16 26.46
C LEU A 105 -6.05 3.73 27.62
N ARG A 106 -4.72 3.73 27.47
CA ARG A 106 -3.79 4.12 28.53
C ARG A 106 -2.56 4.76 27.92
N SER A 107 -1.97 5.68 28.67
CA SER A 107 -0.67 6.26 28.36
C SER A 107 0.22 6.18 29.60
N SER A 108 1.50 5.92 29.40
CA SER A 108 2.51 5.91 30.46
C SER A 108 3.83 6.47 29.98
N ASP A 109 4.53 7.14 30.89
CA ASP A 109 5.78 7.83 30.62
C ASP A 109 6.90 7.16 31.41
N TYR A 110 7.99 6.84 30.72
CA TYR A 110 9.17 6.22 31.31
C TYR A 110 10.41 7.04 31.01
N ASN A 111 11.34 7.07 31.96
CA ASN A 111 12.69 7.51 31.68
C ASN A 111 13.40 6.48 30.79
N MET A 112 14.23 6.96 29.86
CA MET A 112 14.85 6.12 28.83
C MET A 112 15.71 5.00 29.42
N GLU A 113 16.50 5.29 30.45
CA GLU A 113 17.36 4.30 31.11
C GLU A 113 16.54 3.18 31.78
N GLU A 114 15.43 3.53 32.44
CA GLU A 114 14.52 2.55 33.05
C GLU A 114 13.89 1.64 31.99
N PHE A 115 13.43 2.22 30.88
CA PHE A 115 12.84 1.48 29.77
C PHE A 115 13.84 0.49 29.15
N GLU A 116 15.08 0.92 28.90
CA GLU A 116 16.10 0.04 28.33
C GLU A 116 16.49 -1.09 29.27
N ALA A 117 16.61 -0.83 30.58
CA ALA A 117 16.90 -1.85 31.58
C ALA A 117 15.86 -2.97 31.56
N GLN A 118 14.57 -2.63 31.44
CA GLN A 118 13.48 -3.61 31.34
C GLN A 118 13.45 -4.33 29.97
N ARG A 119 13.73 -3.59 28.89
CA ARG A 119 13.69 -4.13 27.52
C ARG A 119 14.77 -5.17 27.24
N GLN A 120 15.97 -5.01 27.81
CA GLN A 120 17.08 -5.95 27.59
C GLN A 120 16.73 -7.38 28.03
N LEU A 121 15.84 -7.52 29.02
CA LEU A 121 15.38 -8.81 29.53
C LEU A 121 14.37 -9.51 28.60
N THR A 122 13.71 -8.77 27.71
CA THR A 122 12.50 -9.23 27.00
C THR A 122 12.59 -9.13 25.47
N ARG A 123 13.78 -8.93 24.91
CA ARG A 123 13.94 -8.75 23.47
C ARG A 123 13.53 -10.00 22.68
N ARG A 124 12.37 -9.89 22.06
CA ARG A 124 11.77 -10.93 21.21
C ARG A 124 12.58 -11.17 19.93
N PRO A 125 12.78 -12.43 19.50
CA PRO A 125 13.40 -12.73 18.22
C PRO A 125 12.50 -12.29 17.06
N LYS A 126 13.08 -11.95 15.90
CA LYS A 126 12.33 -11.42 14.74
C LYS A 126 11.20 -12.35 14.28
N GLN A 127 11.37 -13.66 14.44
CA GLN A 127 10.37 -14.67 14.12
C GLN A 127 9.10 -14.53 14.98
N SER A 128 9.24 -14.14 16.25
CA SER A 128 8.11 -13.94 17.17
C SER A 128 7.35 -12.63 16.94
N LEU A 129 7.80 -11.79 15.99
CA LEU A 129 7.05 -10.62 15.53
C LEU A 129 6.01 -10.99 14.46
N ARG A 130 6.00 -12.24 13.97
CA ARG A 130 5.03 -12.71 12.99
C ARG A 130 3.85 -13.35 13.70
N THR A 131 2.68 -12.75 13.56
CA THR A 131 1.42 -13.33 14.02
C THR A 131 0.79 -14.17 12.91
N THR A 132 0.51 -15.43 13.21
CA THR A 132 -0.16 -16.39 12.33
C THR A 132 -1.65 -16.06 12.16
N LYS A 133 -2.31 -16.66 11.15
CA LYS A 133 -3.77 -16.47 10.94
C LYS A 133 -4.56 -16.89 12.18
N SER A 134 -4.24 -18.05 12.77
CA SER A 134 -4.93 -18.58 13.95
C SER A 134 -4.77 -17.68 15.17
N GLU A 135 -3.55 -17.18 15.43
CA GLU A 135 -3.30 -16.24 16.54
C GLU A 135 -4.09 -14.94 16.36
N ARG A 136 -4.18 -14.41 15.13
CA ARG A 136 -5.00 -13.20 14.87
C ARG A 136 -6.49 -13.44 15.14
N ILE A 137 -7.02 -14.58 14.68
CA ILE A 137 -8.41 -14.96 14.94
C ILE A 137 -8.66 -15.09 16.43
N GLN A 138 -7.76 -15.78 17.14
CA GLN A 138 -7.86 -15.94 18.59
C GLN A 138 -7.86 -14.58 19.30
N PHE A 139 -6.93 -13.69 18.98
CA PHE A 139 -6.90 -12.34 19.59
C PHE A 139 -8.19 -11.56 19.36
N LEU A 140 -8.76 -11.61 18.15
CA LEU A 140 -10.01 -10.90 17.88
C LEU A 140 -11.20 -11.53 18.60
N MET A 141 -11.25 -12.86 18.72
CA MET A 141 -12.29 -13.52 19.50
C MET A 141 -12.18 -13.19 20.99
N GLU A 142 -10.96 -13.07 21.52
CA GLU A 142 -10.70 -12.63 22.90
C GLU A 142 -11.15 -11.18 23.14
N GLU A 143 -11.04 -10.31 22.13
CA GLU A 143 -11.57 -8.94 22.14
C GLU A 143 -13.11 -8.87 21.89
N GLY A 144 -13.77 -10.01 21.74
CA GLY A 144 -15.24 -10.09 21.63
C GLY A 144 -15.81 -10.03 20.21
N PHE A 145 -14.97 -10.07 19.17
CA PHE A 145 -15.45 -10.12 17.79
C PHE A 145 -16.07 -11.49 17.46
N THR A 146 -17.18 -11.46 16.73
CA THR A 146 -17.91 -12.65 16.31
C THR A 146 -17.29 -13.29 15.06
N SER A 147 -17.46 -14.61 14.90
CA SER A 147 -16.99 -15.34 13.71
C SER A 147 -17.53 -14.76 12.39
N GLU A 148 -18.73 -14.18 12.40
CA GLU A 148 -19.33 -13.54 11.23
C GLU A 148 -18.58 -12.25 10.84
N GLU A 149 -18.26 -11.40 11.81
CA GLU A 149 -17.45 -10.18 11.58
C GLU A 149 -16.06 -10.52 11.06
N LEU A 150 -15.43 -11.56 11.62
CA LEU A 150 -14.14 -12.05 11.13
C LEU A 150 -14.22 -12.48 9.66
N LYS A 151 -15.28 -13.21 9.29
CA LYS A 151 -15.49 -13.67 7.92
C LYS A 151 -15.72 -12.49 6.96
N MET A 152 -16.53 -11.51 7.35
CA MET A 152 -16.73 -10.30 6.55
C MET A 152 -15.42 -9.53 6.32
N ALA A 153 -14.58 -9.41 7.36
CA ALA A 153 -13.27 -8.78 7.23
C ALA A 153 -12.33 -9.55 6.28
N GLU A 154 -12.32 -10.89 6.37
CA GLU A 154 -11.57 -11.74 5.43
C GLU A 154 -12.04 -11.56 3.98
N GLU A 155 -13.35 -11.49 3.76
CA GLU A 155 -13.96 -11.25 2.44
C GLU A 155 -13.58 -9.88 1.87
N ALA A 156 -13.62 -8.83 2.69
CA ALA A 156 -13.21 -7.48 2.26
C ALA A 156 -11.74 -7.45 1.82
N ILE A 157 -10.83 -8.08 2.58
CA ILE A 157 -9.41 -8.14 2.24
C ILE A 157 -9.19 -8.93 0.94
N ARG A 158 -9.90 -10.06 0.78
CA ARG A 158 -9.85 -10.86 -0.44
C ARG A 158 -10.29 -10.06 -1.66
N HIS A 159 -11.39 -9.33 -1.56
CA HIS A 159 -11.87 -8.47 -2.65
C HIS A 159 -10.84 -7.38 -3.03
N ILE A 160 -10.16 -6.79 -2.04
CA ILE A 160 -9.08 -5.82 -2.30
C ILE A 160 -7.90 -6.48 -3.05
N HIS A 161 -7.53 -7.72 -2.67
CA HIS A 161 -6.47 -8.46 -3.37
C HIS A 161 -6.86 -8.76 -4.83
N GLU A 162 -8.06 -9.28 -5.05
CA GLU A 162 -8.60 -9.58 -6.40
C GLU A 162 -8.64 -8.33 -7.27
N SER A 163 -9.13 -7.20 -6.74
CA SER A 163 -9.16 -5.92 -7.44
C SER A 163 -7.77 -5.40 -7.81
N ARG A 164 -6.80 -5.54 -6.90
CA ARG A 164 -5.39 -5.15 -7.15
C ARG A 164 -4.72 -6.04 -8.17
N GLU A 165 -4.97 -7.33 -8.13
CA GLU A 165 -4.45 -8.29 -9.09
C GLU A 165 -4.99 -8.01 -10.49
N ALA A 166 -6.31 -7.80 -10.63
CA ALA A 166 -6.93 -7.43 -11.90
C ALA A 166 -6.33 -6.12 -12.47
N SER A 167 -6.19 -5.09 -11.62
CA SER A 167 -5.59 -3.81 -12.02
C SER A 167 -4.12 -3.95 -12.43
N ALA A 168 -3.37 -4.84 -11.76
CA ALA A 168 -1.98 -5.11 -12.08
C ALA A 168 -1.83 -5.85 -13.42
N GLN A 169 -2.72 -6.81 -13.70
CA GLN A 169 -2.78 -7.53 -14.97
C GLN A 169 -3.11 -6.59 -16.13
N GLU A 170 -4.15 -5.77 -16.01
CA GLU A 170 -4.53 -4.79 -17.03
C GLU A 170 -3.38 -3.82 -17.34
N LYS A 171 -2.71 -3.30 -16.31
CA LYS A 171 -1.56 -2.40 -16.48
C LYS A 171 -0.38 -3.11 -17.16
N SER A 172 -0.14 -4.38 -16.83
CA SER A 172 0.90 -5.20 -17.47
C SER A 172 0.61 -5.37 -18.96
N GLU A 173 -0.62 -5.75 -19.31
CA GLU A 173 -1.07 -5.92 -20.70
C GLU A 173 -0.97 -4.62 -21.51
N LEU A 174 -1.46 -3.52 -20.94
CA LEU A 174 -1.36 -2.20 -21.57
C LEU A 174 0.11 -1.81 -21.81
N SER A 175 1.00 -2.08 -20.84
CA SER A 175 2.42 -1.80 -20.97
C SER A 175 3.08 -2.65 -22.07
N ALA A 176 2.67 -3.91 -22.22
CA ALA A 176 3.14 -4.81 -23.26
C ALA A 176 2.71 -4.33 -24.65
N LEU A 177 1.44 -3.95 -24.81
CA LEU A 177 0.90 -3.40 -26.06
C LEU A 177 1.62 -2.11 -26.47
N LEU A 178 1.88 -1.21 -25.52
CA LEU A 178 2.63 0.03 -25.78
C LEU A 178 4.06 -0.27 -26.21
N ARG A 179 4.73 -1.24 -25.59
CA ARG A 179 6.09 -1.67 -25.95
C ARG A 179 6.12 -2.25 -27.37
N GLU A 180 5.15 -3.07 -27.74
CA GLU A 180 5.05 -3.64 -29.09
C GLU A 180 4.77 -2.57 -30.15
N SER A 181 3.85 -1.64 -29.88
CA SER A 181 3.55 -0.52 -30.77
C SER A 181 4.78 0.36 -31.03
N LYS A 182 5.53 0.70 -29.97
CA LYS A 182 6.79 1.45 -30.08
C LYS A 182 7.83 0.71 -30.93
N LYS A 183 8.03 -0.59 -30.70
CA LYS A 183 8.94 -1.42 -31.50
C LYS A 183 8.56 -1.42 -32.98
N ARG A 184 7.27 -1.60 -33.29
CA ARG A 184 6.76 -1.58 -34.67
C ARG A 184 6.93 -0.22 -35.35
N GLN A 185 6.78 0.88 -34.62
CA GLN A 185 7.05 2.22 -35.14
C GLN A 185 8.53 2.40 -35.47
N GLU A 186 9.43 1.93 -34.60
CA GLU A 186 10.87 2.01 -34.82
C GLU A 186 11.32 1.22 -36.05
N GLU A 187 10.83 -0.02 -36.22
CA GLU A 187 11.11 -0.83 -37.41
C GLU A 187 10.63 -0.15 -38.71
N LYS A 188 9.46 0.51 -38.68
CA LYS A 188 8.97 1.31 -39.81
C LYS A 188 9.89 2.50 -40.10
N ARG A 189 10.41 3.18 -39.08
CA ARG A 189 11.35 4.31 -39.24
C ARG A 189 12.68 3.84 -39.84
N GLN A 190 13.23 2.73 -39.37
CA GLN A 190 14.46 2.16 -39.90
C GLN A 190 14.31 1.75 -41.38
N LYS A 191 13.20 1.10 -41.74
CA LYS A 191 12.91 0.73 -43.15
C LYS A 191 12.79 1.96 -44.06
N LYS A 192 12.10 3.02 -43.60
CA LYS A 192 11.99 4.29 -44.34
C LYS A 192 13.36 4.96 -44.53
N GLY A 193 14.19 5.01 -43.48
CA GLY A 193 15.55 5.56 -43.56
C GLY A 193 16.42 4.80 -44.57
N ASN A 194 16.42 3.47 -44.53
CA ASN A 194 17.22 2.65 -45.45
C ASN A 194 16.75 2.76 -46.92
N SER A 195 15.44 2.85 -47.15
CA SER A 195 14.89 3.08 -48.50
C SER A 195 15.32 4.44 -49.07
N PHE A 196 15.33 5.49 -48.24
CA PHE A 196 15.75 6.83 -48.65
C PHE A 196 17.24 6.88 -49.04
N VAL A 197 18.12 6.26 -48.23
CA VAL A 197 19.56 6.17 -48.54
C VAL A 197 19.80 5.42 -49.84
N ARG A 198 19.14 4.28 -50.07
CA ARG A 198 19.24 3.54 -51.34
C ARG A 198 18.77 4.38 -52.53
N LYS A 199 17.73 5.20 -52.38
CA LYS A 199 17.23 6.07 -53.44
C LYS A 199 18.21 7.19 -53.78
N ILE A 200 18.89 7.78 -52.79
CA ILE A 200 19.90 8.83 -53.01
C ILE A 200 21.17 8.24 -53.64
N PHE A 201 21.74 7.19 -53.06
CA PHE A 201 23.02 6.65 -53.51
C PHE A 201 22.92 5.69 -54.68
N GLY A 202 21.76 5.07 -54.92
CA GLY A 202 21.53 4.16 -56.04
C GLY A 202 21.47 4.85 -57.41
N VAL A 203 21.15 6.16 -57.45
CA VAL A 203 21.08 6.93 -58.71
C VAL A 203 22.48 7.22 -59.29
N PHE A 204 23.55 7.11 -58.49
CA PHE A 204 24.91 7.44 -58.93
C PHE A 204 25.66 6.30 -59.66
N LYS A 205 25.06 5.10 -59.81
CA LYS A 205 25.77 3.91 -60.32
C LYS A 205 25.48 3.48 -61.78
N ALA A 206 24.76 4.27 -62.56
CA ALA A 206 24.43 3.93 -63.95
C ALA A 206 24.91 5.00 -64.95
N LYS A 207 26.21 5.04 -65.24
CA LYS A 207 26.82 5.71 -66.41
C LYS A 207 28.30 5.30 -66.51
N THR A 208 28.54 4.13 -67.11
CA THR A 208 29.84 3.72 -67.68
C THR A 208 29.55 2.82 -68.86
#